data_AF-A0A954LGN1-F1
#
_entry.id   AF-A0A954LGN1-F1
#
_cell.length_a   1.000
_cell.length_b   1.000
_cell.length_c   1.000
_cell.angle_alpha   90.00
_cell.angle_beta   90.00
_cell.angle_gamma   90.00
#
_symmetry.space_group_name_H-M   'P 1'
#
loop_
_entity.id
_entity.type
_entity.pdbx_description
1 polymer ?
#
loop_
_entity_poly.entity_id
_entity_poly.type
_entity_poly.pdbx_seq_one_letter_code
_entity_poly.pdbx_strand_id
1 'polypeptide(L)' 'TIRGFSQQPYLNGPDEIGSPHQGIVQFAFADGSVRAISVNIDNGILEALATKAGGEVVPQF' A
#
# COMPACT_ATOMS: atom_id res chain seq x y z
N THR A 1 12.55 3.94 -0.98
CA THR A 1 12.75 3.44 0.39
C THR A 1 11.84 2.28 0.65
N ILE A 2 12.31 1.21 1.31
CA ILE A 2 11.45 0.13 1.83
C ILE A 2 11.33 0.37 3.35
N ARG A 3 10.11 0.60 3.83
CA ARG A 3 9.79 0.89 5.24
C ARG A 3 8.37 0.40 5.54
N GLY A 4 8.10 0.07 6.79
CA GLY A 4 6.74 -0.25 7.24
C GLY A 4 5.85 0.99 7.31
N PHE A 5 4.55 0.76 7.25
CA PHE A 5 3.54 1.76 7.57
C PHE A 5 3.53 2.03 9.07
N SER A 6 3.61 3.30 9.47
CA SER A 6 3.63 3.67 10.89
C SER A 6 2.40 4.44 11.32
N GLN A 7 1.94 5.42 10.53
CA GLN A 7 0.80 6.29 10.87
C GLN A 7 -0.03 6.66 9.63
N GLN A 8 -1.35 6.73 9.80
CA GLN A 8 -2.27 7.17 8.76
C GLN A 8 -2.30 8.71 8.63
N PRO A 9 -2.56 9.25 7.43
CA PRO A 9 -2.64 8.55 6.14
C PRO A 9 -1.25 8.04 5.70
N TYR A 10 -1.17 6.87 5.07
CA TYR A 10 0.14 6.31 4.70
C TYR A 10 0.74 7.00 3.47
N LEU A 11 -0.10 7.32 2.48
CA LEU A 11 0.34 8.03 1.27
C LEU A 11 0.32 9.54 1.51
N ASN A 12 1.41 10.22 1.17
CA ASN A 12 1.62 11.65 1.43
C ASN A 12 1.44 12.07 2.91
N GLY A 13 1.48 11.13 3.83
CA GLY A 13 1.42 11.42 5.26
C GLY A 13 2.80 11.61 5.89
N PRO A 14 2.90 11.47 7.23
CA PRO A 14 4.14 11.72 7.96
C PRO A 14 5.26 10.74 7.58
N ASP A 15 4.89 9.60 6.99
CA ASP A 15 5.84 8.62 6.47
C ASP A 15 6.43 8.98 5.09
N GLU A 16 5.95 10.05 4.44
CA GLU A 16 6.42 10.51 3.13
C GLU A 16 6.49 9.41 2.06
N ILE A 17 5.67 8.37 2.17
CA ILE A 17 5.46 7.41 1.08
C ILE A 17 4.63 8.15 0.04
N GLY A 18 5.30 8.65 -0.99
CA GLY A 18 4.71 9.56 -1.95
C GLY A 18 5.34 9.45 -3.32
N SER A 19 4.97 10.39 -4.19
CA SER A 19 5.32 10.39 -5.61
C SER A 19 5.39 11.82 -6.11
N PRO A 20 6.26 12.13 -7.08
CA PRO A 20 6.30 13.45 -7.72
C PRO A 20 5.06 13.71 -8.60
N HIS A 21 4.29 12.66 -8.92
CA HIS A 21 3.05 12.78 -9.69
C HIS A 21 1.87 13.13 -8.78
N GLN A 22 1.10 14.14 -9.15
CA GLN A 22 -0.05 14.57 -8.37
C GLN A 22 -1.14 13.48 -8.35
N GLY A 23 -1.65 13.20 -7.16
CA GLY A 23 -2.82 12.32 -6.96
C GLY A 23 -2.54 10.82 -7.01
N ILE A 24 -1.34 10.37 -7.39
CA ILE A 24 -1.01 8.94 -7.51
C ILE A 24 0.39 8.59 -7.00
N VAL A 25 0.55 7.36 -6.55
CA VAL A 25 1.85 6.72 -6.25
C VAL A 25 1.97 5.43 -7.05
N GLN A 26 3.13 5.19 -7.65
CA GLN A 26 3.39 3.93 -8.36
C GLN A 26 3.88 2.87 -7.37
N PHE A 27 3.16 1.74 -7.30
CA PHE A 27 3.49 0.62 -6.44
C PHE A 27 3.89 -0.60 -7.27
N ALA A 28 5.01 -1.23 -6.89
CA ALA A 28 5.38 -2.55 -7.37
C ALA A 28 4.71 -3.62 -6.50
N PHE A 29 4.08 -4.60 -7.15
CA PHE A 29 3.40 -5.71 -6.51
C PHE A 29 4.28 -6.95 -6.48
N ALA A 30 3.94 -7.92 -5.63
CA ALA A 30 4.70 -9.16 -5.49
C ALA A 30 4.73 -10.02 -6.77
N ASP A 31 3.81 -9.78 -7.71
CA ASP A 31 3.76 -10.40 -9.03
C ASP A 31 4.66 -9.71 -10.08
N GLY A 32 5.41 -8.68 -9.68
CA GLY A 32 6.29 -7.90 -10.54
C GLY A 32 5.59 -6.81 -11.36
N SER A 33 4.26 -6.70 -11.28
CA SER A 33 3.52 -5.62 -11.94
C SER A 33 3.68 -4.29 -11.19
N VAL A 34 3.60 -3.18 -11.92
CA VAL A 34 3.55 -1.82 -11.35
C VAL A 34 2.19 -1.21 -11.66
N ARG A 35 1.52 -0.69 -10.63
CA ARG A 35 0.21 -0.03 -10.79
C ARG A 35 0.20 1.32 -10.07
N ALA A 36 -0.53 2.26 -10.67
CA ALA A 36 -0.79 3.55 -10.05
C ALA A 36 -1.91 3.38 -9.00
N ILE A 37 -1.61 3.77 -7.77
CA ILE A 37 -2.57 3.81 -6.66
C ILE A 37 -2.89 5.27 -6.38
N SER A 38 -4.18 5.58 -6.25
CA SER A 38 -4.64 6.91 -5.85
C SER A 38 -4.18 7.24 -4.43
N VAL A 39 -3.74 8.48 -4.20
CA VAL A 39 -3.42 8.97 -2.84
C VAL A 39 -4.65 9.04 -1.93
N ASN A 40 -5.85 8.96 -2.52
CA ASN A 40 -7.13 8.91 -1.80
C ASN A 40 -7.62 7.46 -1.54
N ILE A 41 -6.77 6.45 -1.73
CA ILE A 41 -7.12 5.06 -1.40
C ILE A 41 -7.52 4.94 0.08
N ASP A 42 -8.49 4.07 0.37
CA ASP A 42 -8.82 3.73 1.74
C ASP A 42 -7.61 3.10 2.46
N ASN A 43 -7.32 3.58 3.67
CA ASN A 43 -6.14 3.12 4.41
C ASN A 43 -6.22 1.64 4.76
N GLY A 44 -7.41 1.11 5.06
CA GLY A 44 -7.60 -0.30 5.39
C GLY A 44 -7.35 -1.21 4.20
N ILE A 45 -7.73 -0.77 2.98
CA ILE A 45 -7.36 -1.47 1.74
C ILE A 45 -5.83 -1.48 1.56
N LEU A 46 -5.17 -0.36 1.79
CA LEU A 46 -3.72 -0.27 1.63
C LEU A 46 -2.97 -1.13 2.66
N GLU A 47 -3.43 -1.17 3.92
CA GLU A 47 -2.92 -2.07 4.96
C GLU A 47 -3.09 -3.54 4.57
N ALA A 48 -4.27 -3.92 4.10
CA ALA A 48 -4.55 -5.29 3.66
C ALA A 48 -3.62 -5.71 2.51
N LEU A 49 -3.37 -4.81 1.54
CA LEU A 49 -2.44 -5.08 0.44
C LEU A 49 -0.99 -5.28 0.90
N ALA A 50 -0.56 -4.55 1.94
CA ALA A 50 0.80 -4.63 2.46
C ALA A 50 1.00 -5.76 3.48
N THR A 51 -0.08 -6.28 4.07
CA THR A 51 -0.01 -7.27 5.16
C THR A 51 0.14 -8.68 4.60
N LYS A 52 1.34 -9.25 4.72
CA LYS A 52 1.56 -10.66 4.43
C LYS A 52 0.88 -11.53 5.50
N ALA A 53 -0.03 -12.40 5.07
CA ALA A 53 -0.81 -13.28 5.95
C ALA A 53 -1.62 -12.49 7.01
N GLY A 54 -2.55 -11.65 6.55
CA GLY A 54 -3.38 -10.75 7.37
C GLY A 54 -4.36 -11.41 8.34
N GLY A 55 -4.28 -12.74 8.50
CA GLY A 55 -5.13 -13.50 9.41
C GLY A 55 -6.47 -13.90 8.81
N GLU A 56 -6.73 -13.61 7.54
CA GLU A 56 -7.86 -14.18 6.82
C GLU A 56 -7.73 -15.71 6.78
N VAL A 57 -8.85 -16.40 7.00
CA VAL A 57 -8.89 -17.87 6.92
C VAL A 57 -8.66 -18.28 5.47
N VAL A 58 -7.53 -18.94 5.21
CA VAL A 58 -7.23 -19.53 3.90
C VAL A 58 -7.74 -20.97 3.90
N PRO A 59 -8.74 -21.33 3.07
CA PRO A 59 -9.22 -22.70 2.96
C PRO A 59 -8.11 -23.62 2.43
N GLN A 60 -8.09 -24.87 2.90
CA GLN A 60 -7.25 -25.91 2.31
C GLN A 60 -7.90 -26.36 0.99
N PHE A 61 -7.20 -26.21 -0.13
CA PHE A 61 -7.60 -26.71 -1.44
C PHE A 61 -6.60 -27.75 -1.96
#